data_AF-A0AAW0C3F7-F1
#
_entry.id   AF-A0AAW0C3F7-F1
#
_cell.length_a   1.000
_cell.length_b   1.000
_cell.length_c   1.000
_cell.angle_alpha   90.00
_cell.angle_beta   90.00
_cell.angle_gamma   90.00
#
_symmetry.space_group_name_H-M   'P 1'
#
loop_
_entity.id
_entity.type
_entity.pdbx_description
1 polymer ?
#
loop_
_entity_poly.entity_id
_entity_poly.type
_entity_poly.pdbx_seq_one_letter_code
_entity_poly.pdbx_strand_id
1 'polypeptide(L)'
;MLAQLALPLIAVFAASVFASPVSIAGHEERLAVLQEMAKRIITETICEVETQTIVFEQYFQSLGHFRGDLRRHSGHKVGHDRGVVSHFGKIFNPDGSICTDDWHFTGHDIGSQTVVIKDNWNEVSSPRSVDSAFFTARCLLASFFALIPFAQVGFSSISTGDYGILSFPILPAMFGTFTVLFLFSLLSLTSVAKPLSFRREQTLMLRDTPSLSLQARANVSFDSFDNIPQLQGFDEFNGNGNFNGRNNDQKIVIKEVEKQCEVVKIEVVQQKLAILQEIAKRIITEQICDVQVQTIVLEQHNGVLQVFRDDIQRKTVTRQVGYDEEVASKLTNIIKADGTLSVDDNGFSGTDIGKNLVVPQGNNWDDTTGPTRVQSALDAARSALNSTSTQ
;
A
#
# COMPACT_ATOMS: atom_id res chain seq x y z
N MET A 1 -59.59 32.82 4.06
CA MET A 1 -58.79 32.93 2.83
C MET A 1 -57.45 33.51 3.27
N LEU A 2 -56.33 32.79 3.04
CA LEU A 2 -54.95 33.00 3.57
C LEU A 2 -54.62 32.36 4.93
N ALA A 3 -54.52 31.03 4.98
CA ALA A 3 -53.69 30.31 5.97
C ALA A 3 -53.45 28.85 5.52
N GLN A 4 -52.86 28.65 4.35
CA GLN A 4 -52.38 27.35 3.87
C GLN A 4 -51.50 27.62 2.66
N LEU A 5 -50.18 27.69 2.87
CA LEU A 5 -49.10 27.60 1.87
C LEU A 5 -47.78 28.03 2.52
N ALA A 6 -47.25 27.21 3.43
CA ALA A 6 -45.82 27.19 3.75
C ALA A 6 -45.54 25.90 4.51
N LEU A 7 -44.49 25.17 4.09
CA LEU A 7 -44.00 23.87 4.57
C LEU A 7 -44.63 22.68 3.81
N PRO A 8 -44.11 22.42 2.60
CA PRO A 8 -43.09 21.37 2.51
C PRO A 8 -41.95 21.80 1.58
N LEU A 9 -40.95 22.50 2.11
CA LEU A 9 -39.68 22.71 1.39
C LEU A 9 -38.42 22.45 2.22
N ILE A 10 -38.57 22.22 3.53
CA ILE A 10 -37.45 21.89 4.42
C ILE A 10 -37.20 20.36 4.47
N ALA A 11 -38.20 19.53 4.11
CA ALA A 11 -38.06 18.07 4.14
C ALA A 11 -37.36 17.48 2.89
N VAL A 12 -37.17 18.24 1.81
CA VAL A 12 -36.52 17.75 0.58
C VAL A 12 -35.01 17.94 0.59
N PHE A 13 -34.47 18.88 1.38
CA PHE A 13 -33.02 19.10 1.49
C PHE A 13 -32.31 18.22 2.52
N ALA A 14 -33.05 17.56 3.42
CA ALA A 14 -32.47 16.60 4.38
C ALA A 14 -32.40 15.16 3.84
N ALA A 15 -33.11 14.86 2.74
CA ALA A 15 -33.20 13.52 2.16
C ALA A 15 -32.13 13.23 1.08
N SER A 16 -31.28 14.20 0.72
CA SER A 16 -30.24 14.03 -0.30
C SER A 16 -28.81 13.88 0.27
N VAL A 17 -28.65 13.75 1.60
CA VAL A 17 -27.32 13.60 2.25
C VAL A 17 -27.15 12.25 2.96
N PHE A 18 -28.22 11.48 3.14
CA PHE A 18 -28.12 10.09 3.57
C PHE A 18 -28.19 9.18 2.35
N ALA A 19 -27.12 9.15 1.57
CA ALA A 19 -26.83 7.97 0.77
C ALA A 19 -26.90 6.77 1.75
N SER A 20 -27.72 5.77 1.45
CA SER A 20 -27.74 4.50 2.17
C SER A 20 -26.29 4.07 2.42
N PRO A 21 -25.94 3.55 3.61
CA PRO A 21 -24.58 3.14 3.89
C PRO A 21 -24.16 2.12 2.84
N VAL A 22 -23.38 2.55 1.86
CA VAL A 22 -22.68 1.63 0.97
C VAL A 22 -21.76 0.86 1.92
N SER A 23 -21.93 -0.46 1.95
CA SER A 23 -21.08 -1.33 2.76
C SER A 23 -19.62 -1.06 2.40
N ILE A 24 -18.76 -0.93 3.41
CA ILE A 24 -17.32 -0.71 3.22
C ILE A 24 -16.67 -1.79 2.34
N ALA A 25 -17.24 -2.99 2.35
CA ALA A 25 -16.85 -4.12 1.51
C ALA A 25 -16.76 -3.75 0.02
N GLY A 26 -17.72 -2.98 -0.50
CA GLY A 26 -17.69 -2.57 -1.91
C GLY A 26 -16.53 -1.63 -2.24
N HIS A 27 -16.08 -0.80 -1.28
CA HIS A 27 -14.91 0.05 -1.47
C HIS A 27 -13.61 -0.77 -1.41
N GLU A 28 -13.54 -1.76 -0.50
CA GLU A 28 -12.41 -2.67 -0.36
C GLU A 28 -12.23 -3.56 -1.60
N GLU A 29 -13.32 -4.08 -2.18
CA GLU A 29 -13.29 -4.80 -3.45
C GLU A 29 -12.64 -3.98 -4.57
N ARG A 30 -13.08 -2.72 -4.78
CA ARG A 30 -12.54 -1.88 -5.85
C ARG A 30 -11.05 -1.62 -5.64
N LEU A 31 -10.63 -1.39 -4.40
CA LEU A 31 -9.23 -1.22 -4.07
C LEU A 31 -8.42 -2.52 -4.27
N ALA A 32 -9.01 -3.69 -3.99
CA ALA A 32 -8.39 -4.98 -4.30
C ALA A 32 -8.23 -5.21 -5.80
N VAL A 33 -9.23 -4.82 -6.61
CA VAL A 33 -9.10 -4.86 -8.08
C VAL A 33 -7.93 -3.98 -8.55
N LEU A 34 -7.76 -2.77 -8.01
CA LEU A 34 -6.61 -1.92 -8.35
C LEU A 34 -5.27 -2.53 -7.90
N GLN A 35 -5.24 -3.20 -6.74
CA GLN A 35 -4.04 -3.90 -6.26
C GLN A 35 -3.65 -5.02 -7.22
N GLU A 36 -4.57 -5.93 -7.52
CA GLU A 36 -4.30 -7.05 -8.42
C GLU A 36 -3.97 -6.56 -9.83
N MET A 37 -4.56 -5.45 -10.27
CA MET A 37 -4.19 -4.81 -11.53
C MET A 37 -2.77 -4.22 -11.52
N ALA A 38 -2.36 -3.56 -10.44
CA ALA A 38 -1.00 -3.06 -10.30
C ALA A 38 0.01 -4.21 -10.33
N LYS A 39 -0.27 -5.30 -9.60
CA LYS A 39 0.53 -6.54 -9.63
C LYS A 39 0.60 -7.12 -11.05
N ARG A 40 -0.52 -7.18 -11.77
CA ARG A 40 -0.58 -7.64 -13.16
C ARG A 40 0.30 -6.79 -14.07
N ILE A 41 0.17 -5.46 -14.03
CA ILE A 41 1.02 -4.56 -14.82
C ILE A 41 2.50 -4.84 -14.53
N ILE A 42 2.90 -4.87 -13.26
CA ILE A 42 4.31 -5.04 -12.89
C ILE A 42 4.87 -6.39 -13.33
N THR A 43 4.10 -7.46 -13.11
CA THR A 43 4.57 -8.82 -13.37
C THR A 43 4.48 -9.20 -14.85
N GLU A 44 3.53 -8.65 -15.61
CA GLU A 44 3.40 -8.91 -17.05
C GLU A 44 4.23 -7.97 -17.92
N THR A 45 4.51 -6.73 -17.50
CA THR A 45 5.15 -5.73 -18.38
C THR A 45 6.61 -5.40 -18.06
N ILE A 46 7.12 -5.92 -16.94
CA ILE A 46 8.52 -5.74 -16.53
C ILE A 46 9.14 -7.11 -16.35
N CYS A 47 10.09 -7.46 -17.21
CA CYS A 47 10.76 -8.74 -17.12
C CYS A 47 11.89 -8.77 -16.09
N GLU A 48 12.47 -7.63 -15.67
CA GLU A 48 13.59 -7.59 -14.72
C GLU A 48 13.13 -7.29 -13.30
N VAL A 49 13.53 -8.12 -12.32
CA VAL A 49 13.08 -7.99 -10.93
C VAL A 49 13.59 -6.71 -10.25
N GLU A 50 14.76 -6.19 -10.63
CA GLU A 50 15.25 -4.91 -10.12
C GLU A 50 14.36 -3.76 -10.59
N THR A 51 14.00 -3.78 -11.87
CA THR A 51 13.12 -2.78 -12.47
C THR A 51 11.71 -2.88 -11.87
N GLN A 52 11.20 -4.10 -11.65
CA GLN A 52 9.95 -4.32 -10.90
C GLN A 52 10.03 -3.68 -9.51
N THR A 53 11.15 -3.90 -8.80
CA THR A 53 11.38 -3.36 -7.46
C THR A 53 11.37 -1.83 -7.46
N ILE A 54 12.08 -1.19 -8.39
CA ILE A 54 12.17 0.28 -8.48
C ILE A 54 10.81 0.88 -8.81
N VAL A 55 10.15 0.38 -9.87
CA VAL A 55 8.86 0.90 -10.33
C VAL A 55 7.79 0.67 -9.26
N PHE A 56 7.78 -0.48 -8.61
CA PHE A 56 6.83 -0.76 -7.55
C PHE A 56 7.08 0.08 -6.29
N GLU A 57 8.33 0.28 -5.88
CA GLU A 57 8.63 1.14 -4.72
C GLU A 57 8.21 2.59 -5.01
N GLN A 58 8.37 3.09 -6.24
CA GLN A 58 7.83 4.41 -6.62
C GLN A 58 6.30 4.48 -6.48
N TYR A 59 5.57 3.51 -7.03
CA TYR A 59 4.12 3.42 -6.91
C TYR A 59 3.66 3.34 -5.43
N PHE A 60 4.29 2.44 -4.66
CA PHE A 60 3.99 2.23 -3.25
C PHE A 60 4.22 3.49 -2.41
N GLN A 61 5.32 4.21 -2.64
CA GLN A 61 5.68 5.41 -1.88
C GLN A 61 4.78 6.59 -2.21
N SER A 62 4.30 6.68 -3.46
CA SER A 62 3.33 7.70 -3.85
C SER A 62 2.00 7.60 -3.11
N LEU A 63 1.48 6.38 -2.90
CA LEU A 63 0.34 6.14 -1.98
C LEU A 63 0.69 6.44 -0.51
N GLY A 64 1.96 6.23 -0.13
CA GLY A 64 2.51 6.64 1.16
C GLY A 64 2.53 8.17 1.38
N HIS A 65 2.68 8.97 0.34
CA HIS A 65 2.56 10.44 0.40
C HIS A 65 1.10 10.88 0.56
N PHE A 66 0.17 10.23 -0.14
CA PHE A 66 -1.27 10.50 -0.01
C PHE A 66 -1.78 10.32 1.43
N ARG A 67 -1.21 9.37 2.16
CA ARG A 67 -1.46 9.23 3.59
C ARG A 67 -1.08 10.48 4.39
N GLY A 68 0.03 11.14 4.04
CA GLY A 68 0.42 12.42 4.63
C GLY A 68 -0.63 13.51 4.36
N ASP A 69 -1.23 13.49 3.18
CA ASP A 69 -2.32 14.40 2.80
C ASP A 69 -3.57 14.14 3.64
N LEU A 70 -4.00 12.87 3.79
CA LEU A 70 -5.15 12.47 4.62
C LEU A 70 -5.00 12.93 6.07
N ARG A 71 -3.78 12.87 6.59
CA ARG A 71 -3.45 13.30 7.96
C ARG A 71 -3.21 14.81 8.09
N ARG A 72 -3.28 15.57 6.99
CA ARG A 72 -2.91 17.01 6.92
C ARG A 72 -1.48 17.30 7.38
N HIS A 73 -0.57 16.34 7.24
CA HIS A 73 0.83 16.48 7.63
C HIS A 73 1.74 16.92 6.48
N SER A 74 1.32 16.73 5.22
CA SER A 74 2.10 17.11 4.04
C SER A 74 2.00 18.59 3.66
N GLY A 75 0.94 19.28 4.09
CA GLY A 75 0.58 20.61 3.59
C GLY A 75 -0.13 20.61 2.23
N HIS A 76 -0.27 19.45 1.58
CA HIS A 76 -1.04 19.31 0.35
C HIS A 76 -2.54 19.08 0.62
N LYS A 77 -3.36 19.37 -0.38
CA LYS A 77 -4.79 19.10 -0.34
C LYS A 77 -5.06 17.62 -0.61
N VAL A 78 -6.06 17.05 0.07
CA VAL A 78 -6.53 15.69 -0.20
C VAL A 78 -7.42 15.70 -1.43
N GLY A 79 -7.05 14.91 -2.41
CA GLY A 79 -7.75 14.84 -3.68
C GLY A 79 -7.10 13.85 -4.62
N HIS A 80 -7.58 13.85 -5.85
CA HIS A 80 -7.05 13.07 -6.96
C HIS A 80 -6.95 13.95 -8.21
N ASP A 81 -6.08 13.59 -9.15
CA ASP A 81 -5.92 14.30 -10.42
C ASP A 81 -6.93 13.81 -11.46
N ARG A 82 -7.89 14.66 -11.84
CA ARG A 82 -8.92 14.28 -12.83
C ARG A 82 -8.36 14.07 -14.23
N GLY A 83 -7.26 14.76 -14.58
CA GLY A 83 -6.61 14.64 -15.88
C GLY A 83 -6.03 13.24 -16.04
N VAL A 84 -5.30 12.78 -15.02
CA VAL A 84 -4.76 11.41 -14.97
C VAL A 84 -5.88 10.36 -14.93
N VAL A 85 -6.90 10.55 -14.08
CA VAL A 85 -8.07 9.65 -13.97
C VAL A 85 -8.80 9.45 -15.31
N SER A 86 -8.82 10.47 -16.18
CA SER A 86 -9.50 10.38 -17.48
C SER A 86 -8.91 9.30 -18.42
N HIS A 87 -7.71 8.80 -18.15
CA HIS A 87 -7.07 7.74 -18.91
C HIS A 87 -7.42 6.32 -18.44
N PHE A 88 -8.20 6.14 -17.36
CA PHE A 88 -8.48 4.82 -16.78
C PHE A 88 -9.05 3.81 -17.78
N GLY A 89 -10.01 4.22 -18.62
CA GLY A 89 -10.60 3.35 -19.64
C GLY A 89 -9.64 2.93 -20.75
N LYS A 90 -8.43 3.50 -20.81
CA LYS A 90 -7.41 3.20 -21.82
C LYS A 90 -6.40 2.16 -21.33
N ILE A 91 -6.43 1.75 -20.06
CA ILE A 91 -5.46 0.78 -19.50
C ILE A 91 -5.45 -0.55 -20.29
N PHE A 92 -6.60 -0.94 -20.82
CA PHE A 92 -6.76 -2.15 -21.62
C PHE A 92 -7.17 -1.86 -23.05
N ASN A 93 -6.69 -2.73 -23.94
CA ASN A 93 -7.22 -2.88 -25.28
C ASN A 93 -8.58 -3.61 -25.23
N PRO A 94 -9.41 -3.51 -26.29
CA PRO A 94 -10.70 -4.22 -26.34
C PRO A 94 -10.61 -5.75 -26.20
N ASP A 95 -9.44 -6.34 -26.45
CA ASP A 95 -9.16 -7.78 -26.28
C ASP A 95 -8.76 -8.16 -24.84
N GLY A 96 -8.70 -7.20 -23.92
CA GLY A 96 -8.30 -7.40 -22.52
C GLY A 96 -6.78 -7.47 -22.28
N SER A 97 -5.96 -7.26 -23.31
CA SER A 97 -4.51 -7.09 -23.19
C SER A 97 -4.17 -5.69 -22.65
N ILE A 98 -3.05 -5.58 -21.92
CA ILE A 98 -2.59 -4.30 -21.38
C ILE A 98 -2.22 -3.39 -22.56
N CYS A 99 -2.79 -2.19 -22.62
CA CYS A 99 -2.49 -1.23 -23.67
C CYS A 99 -1.02 -0.77 -23.58
N THR A 100 -0.27 -0.75 -24.67
CA THR A 100 1.15 -0.33 -24.68
C THR A 100 1.35 1.11 -25.16
N ASP A 101 0.25 1.85 -25.36
CA ASP A 101 0.28 3.23 -25.80
C ASP A 101 0.89 4.16 -24.73
N ASP A 102 1.66 5.12 -25.20
CA ASP A 102 2.12 6.28 -24.43
C ASP A 102 1.04 7.37 -24.50
N TRP A 103 0.54 7.79 -23.35
CA TRP A 103 -0.47 8.86 -23.27
C TRP A 103 0.14 10.25 -23.11
N HIS A 104 1.46 10.36 -23.23
CA HIS A 104 2.25 11.58 -23.24
C HIS A 104 2.07 12.47 -22.00
N PHE A 105 1.70 11.88 -20.85
CA PHE A 105 1.79 12.57 -19.56
C PHE A 105 2.98 12.05 -18.77
N THR A 106 3.52 12.93 -17.94
CA THR A 106 4.73 12.71 -17.13
C THR A 106 4.41 12.88 -15.65
N GLY A 107 5.40 12.63 -14.80
CA GLY A 107 5.27 12.93 -13.37
C GLY A 107 4.93 14.40 -13.06
N HIS A 108 5.26 15.34 -13.95
CA HIS A 108 4.93 16.77 -13.77
C HIS A 108 3.45 17.09 -13.96
N ASP A 109 2.71 16.23 -14.66
CA ASP A 109 1.28 16.42 -14.89
C ASP A 109 0.44 15.97 -13.69
N ILE A 110 0.99 15.11 -12.82
CA ILE A 110 0.31 14.58 -11.64
C ILE A 110 0.10 15.69 -10.61
N GLY A 111 -1.17 15.93 -10.27
CA GLY A 111 -1.59 16.94 -9.31
C GLY A 111 -1.92 18.31 -9.95
N SER A 112 -1.60 18.49 -11.24
CA SER A 112 -1.90 19.72 -11.98
C SER A 112 -3.41 20.01 -12.08
N GLN A 113 -4.24 18.97 -12.00
CA GLN A 113 -5.70 19.07 -12.04
C GLN A 113 -6.35 18.39 -10.82
N THR A 114 -5.81 18.66 -9.62
CA THR A 114 -6.32 18.09 -8.37
C THR A 114 -7.77 18.51 -8.09
N VAL A 115 -8.67 17.53 -8.03
CA VAL A 115 -10.03 17.65 -7.49
C VAL A 115 -9.97 17.43 -6.00
N VAL A 116 -10.40 18.43 -5.24
CA VAL A 116 -10.37 18.43 -3.77
C VAL A 116 -11.79 18.24 -3.27
N ILE A 117 -12.00 17.20 -2.47
CA ILE A 117 -13.28 16.96 -1.81
C ILE A 117 -13.36 17.87 -0.58
N LYS A 118 -14.45 18.65 -0.50
CA LYS A 118 -14.70 19.57 0.61
C LYS A 118 -15.52 18.88 1.70
N ASP A 119 -15.40 19.38 2.93
CA ASP A 119 -16.37 19.19 4.02
C ASP A 119 -16.34 17.86 4.81
N ASN A 120 -15.23 17.11 4.82
CA ASN A 120 -15.07 15.92 5.67
C ASN A 120 -14.05 16.05 6.81
N TRP A 121 -13.44 17.23 7.00
CA TRP A 121 -12.41 17.47 8.00
C TRP A 121 -12.86 18.46 9.07
N ASN A 122 -12.69 18.09 10.34
CA ASN A 122 -12.89 18.95 11.50
C ASN A 122 -11.55 19.24 12.18
N GLU A 123 -11.14 20.50 12.24
CA GLU A 123 -9.83 20.91 12.77
C GLU A 123 -9.60 20.57 14.25
N VAL A 124 -10.66 20.31 15.01
CA VAL A 124 -10.59 20.00 16.45
C VAL A 124 -10.51 18.49 16.68
N SER A 125 -11.36 17.71 16.02
CA SER A 125 -11.50 16.27 16.28
C SER A 125 -10.74 15.38 15.29
N SER A 126 -10.73 15.72 13.99
CA SER A 126 -10.15 14.87 12.94
C SER A 126 -8.67 14.58 13.11
N PRO A 127 -7.78 15.53 13.50
CA PRO A 127 -6.36 15.21 13.68
C PRO A 127 -6.13 14.04 14.64
N ARG A 128 -6.84 14.03 15.78
CA ARG A 128 -6.69 12.99 16.80
C ARG A 128 -7.29 11.65 16.37
N SER A 129 -8.48 11.67 15.77
CA SER A 129 -9.15 10.44 15.36
C SER A 129 -8.43 9.76 14.20
N VAL A 130 -7.96 10.55 13.22
CA VAL A 130 -7.17 10.07 12.08
C VAL A 130 -5.82 9.50 12.53
N ASP A 131 -5.11 10.18 13.44
CA ASP A 131 -3.86 9.63 13.98
C ASP A 131 -4.10 8.34 14.78
N SER A 132 -5.16 8.27 15.59
CA SER A 132 -5.54 7.05 16.32
C SER A 132 -5.79 5.87 15.37
N ALA A 133 -6.59 6.08 14.32
CA ALA A 133 -6.85 5.09 13.29
C ALA A 133 -5.56 4.67 12.58
N PHE A 134 -4.74 5.63 12.16
CA PHE A 134 -3.46 5.38 11.53
C PHE A 134 -2.55 4.51 12.41
N PHE A 135 -2.35 4.89 13.68
CA PHE A 135 -1.48 4.13 14.59
C PHE A 135 -2.03 2.73 14.86
N THR A 136 -3.34 2.59 15.06
CA THR A 136 -3.99 1.29 15.26
C THR A 136 -3.76 0.37 14.06
N ALA A 137 -3.99 0.87 12.84
CA ALA A 137 -3.78 0.12 11.61
C ALA A 137 -2.30 -0.26 11.42
N ARG A 138 -1.38 0.65 11.70
CA ARG A 138 0.07 0.40 11.63
C ARG A 138 0.55 -0.61 12.68
N CYS A 139 -0.03 -0.58 13.88
CA CYS A 139 0.25 -1.56 14.92
C CYS A 139 -0.16 -2.96 14.49
N LEU A 140 -1.34 -3.11 13.89
CA LEU A 140 -1.76 -4.37 13.28
C LEU A 140 -0.77 -4.82 12.22
N LEU A 141 -0.43 -3.97 11.26
CA LEU A 141 0.57 -4.30 10.23
C LEU A 141 1.92 -4.73 10.83
N ALA A 142 2.42 -4.06 11.87
CA ALA A 142 3.70 -4.36 12.50
C ALA A 142 3.66 -5.64 13.36
N SER A 143 2.54 -5.92 14.02
CA SER A 143 2.37 -7.10 14.88
C SER A 143 2.55 -8.42 14.13
N PHE A 144 2.21 -8.46 12.84
CA PHE A 144 2.44 -9.62 11.98
C PHE A 144 3.92 -9.86 11.63
N PHE A 145 4.76 -8.82 11.63
CA PHE A 145 6.19 -8.98 11.37
C PHE A 145 6.98 -9.49 12.58
N ALA A 146 6.45 -9.31 13.79
CA ALA A 146 7.10 -9.74 15.04
C ALA A 146 6.82 -11.21 15.42
N LEU A 147 5.95 -11.91 14.68
CA LEU A 147 5.55 -13.30 14.94
C LEU A 147 6.34 -14.35 14.13
N ILE A 148 7.49 -14.00 13.55
CA ILE A 148 8.46 -15.03 13.15
C ILE A 148 9.16 -15.48 14.43
N PRO A 149 8.90 -16.69 14.99
CA PRO A 149 9.81 -17.21 15.99
C PRO A 149 11.16 -17.31 15.31
N PHE A 150 12.15 -16.58 15.82
CA PHE A 150 13.53 -17.06 15.70
C PHE A 150 13.49 -18.49 16.20
N ALA A 151 13.55 -19.45 15.28
CA ALA A 151 13.82 -20.82 15.62
C ALA A 151 15.17 -20.77 16.34
N GLN A 152 15.13 -20.83 17.67
CA GLN A 152 16.27 -21.24 18.47
C GLN A 152 16.74 -22.52 17.81
N VAL A 153 17.90 -22.46 17.16
CA VAL A 153 18.65 -23.63 16.75
C VAL A 153 18.88 -24.40 18.03
N GLY A 154 18.03 -25.39 18.28
CA GLY A 154 18.14 -26.30 19.38
C GLY A 154 19.42 -27.09 19.16
N PHE A 155 20.47 -26.74 19.90
CA PHE A 155 21.56 -27.66 20.15
C PHE A 155 20.96 -28.83 20.93
N SER A 156 20.54 -29.85 20.17
CA SER A 156 20.22 -31.16 20.71
C SER A 156 21.53 -31.72 21.24
N SER A 157 21.62 -31.85 22.55
CA SER A 157 22.72 -32.54 23.23
C SER A 157 22.79 -33.98 22.70
N ILE A 158 23.77 -34.26 21.85
CA ILE A 158 24.13 -35.61 21.46
C ILE A 158 24.86 -36.23 22.67
N SER A 159 24.19 -37.19 23.29
CA SER A 159 24.77 -38.12 24.24
C SER A 159 25.86 -38.93 23.54
N THR A 160 27.09 -38.83 24.05
CA THR A 160 28.25 -39.60 23.61
C THR A 160 28.14 -41.04 24.09
N GLY A 161 27.97 -41.97 23.15
CA GLY A 161 28.16 -43.40 23.32
C GLY A 161 29.03 -43.93 22.18
N ASP A 162 30.31 -44.14 22.51
CA ASP A 162 31.30 -45.06 21.93
C ASP A 162 31.74 -45.05 20.45
N TYR A 163 33.05 -45.24 20.34
CA TYR A 163 33.92 -45.64 19.22
C TYR A 163 34.49 -44.55 18.28
N GLY A 164 35.84 -44.55 18.21
CA GLY A 164 36.56 -44.32 16.96
C GLY A 164 37.49 -43.11 16.94
N ILE A 165 38.72 -43.31 17.44
CA ILE A 165 39.86 -42.40 17.29
C ILE A 165 40.14 -42.16 15.81
N LEU A 166 40.19 -40.90 15.36
CA LEU A 166 41.06 -40.45 14.25
C LEU A 166 41.34 -38.94 14.36
N SER A 167 42.63 -38.63 14.33
CA SER A 167 43.24 -37.33 14.62
C SER A 167 42.98 -36.27 13.54
N PHE A 168 42.75 -35.02 13.96
CA PHE A 168 42.93 -33.82 13.13
C PHE A 168 43.84 -32.80 13.85
N PRO A 169 44.76 -32.13 13.14
CA PRO A 169 45.63 -31.13 13.73
C PRO A 169 44.91 -29.79 13.93
N ILE A 170 45.27 -29.17 15.05
CA ILE A 170 44.86 -27.85 15.52
C ILE A 170 45.52 -26.77 14.65
N LEU A 171 44.76 -25.79 14.17
CA LEU A 171 45.30 -24.47 13.83
C LEU A 171 44.39 -23.36 14.40
N PRO A 172 44.97 -22.26 14.91
CA PRO A 172 44.29 -21.36 15.83
C PRO A 172 43.56 -20.20 15.13
N ALA A 173 42.63 -19.67 15.91
CA ALA A 173 41.86 -18.46 15.67
C ALA A 173 42.73 -17.24 15.28
N MET A 174 42.25 -16.49 14.30
CA MET A 174 42.61 -15.07 14.13
C MET A 174 41.33 -14.25 14.07
N PHE A 175 40.96 -13.65 15.21
CA PHE A 175 40.03 -12.52 15.24
C PHE A 175 40.84 -11.24 15.01
N GLY A 176 40.71 -10.68 13.81
CA GLY A 176 41.27 -9.38 13.45
C GLY A 176 40.36 -8.24 13.91
N THR A 177 40.86 -7.45 14.85
CA THR A 177 40.33 -6.15 15.28
C THR A 177 40.42 -5.12 14.14
N PHE A 178 39.30 -4.47 13.78
CA PHE A 178 39.32 -3.25 12.98
C PHE A 178 39.01 -2.04 13.85
N THR A 179 40.04 -1.20 14.03
CA THR A 179 39.96 0.13 14.62
C THR A 179 40.10 1.13 13.46
N VAL A 180 39.07 1.94 13.20
CA VAL A 180 39.19 3.09 12.29
C VAL A 180 38.83 4.36 13.06
N LEU A 181 39.86 5.15 13.33
CA LEU A 181 39.84 6.51 13.84
C LEU A 181 39.68 7.46 12.64
N PHE A 182 38.70 8.37 12.69
CA PHE A 182 38.72 9.60 11.88
C PHE A 182 38.36 10.78 12.77
N LEU A 183 39.25 11.77 12.83
CA LEU A 183 39.14 12.97 13.65
C LEU A 183 39.35 14.20 12.75
N PHE A 184 38.32 15.04 12.70
CA PHE A 184 38.22 16.49 12.48
C PHE A 184 38.96 17.22 11.33
N SER A 185 38.15 18.01 10.59
CA SER A 185 38.48 19.39 10.22
C SER A 185 37.21 20.25 10.22
N LEU A 186 37.35 21.50 10.67
CA LEU A 186 36.32 22.47 11.06
C LEU A 186 36.21 23.62 10.04
N LEU A 187 35.02 24.21 9.99
CA LEU A 187 34.66 25.62 9.69
C LEU A 187 34.72 26.16 8.25
N SER A 188 33.54 26.58 7.78
CA SER A 188 33.33 27.98 7.38
C SER A 188 31.86 28.40 7.59
N LEU A 189 31.68 29.53 8.26
CA LEU A 189 30.42 30.25 8.46
C LEU A 189 30.15 31.14 7.24
N THR A 190 28.91 31.18 6.76
CA THR A 190 28.23 32.46 6.45
C THR A 190 26.72 32.31 6.68
N SER A 191 26.14 33.34 7.26
CA SER A 191 24.75 33.49 7.69
C SER A 191 23.86 34.12 6.60
N VAL A 192 22.53 34.11 6.87
CA VAL A 192 21.38 34.86 6.30
C VAL A 192 20.44 33.89 5.57
N ALA A 193 19.16 33.68 5.90
CA ALA A 193 18.18 34.40 6.72
C ALA A 193 17.25 33.40 7.47
N LYS A 194 16.51 33.90 8.47
CA LYS A 194 15.55 33.14 9.29
C LYS A 194 14.34 32.69 8.47
N PRO A 195 13.91 31.41 8.55
CA PRO A 195 12.51 31.07 8.37
C PRO A 195 11.79 31.06 9.71
N LEU A 196 10.54 31.52 9.66
CA LEU A 196 9.58 31.54 10.76
C LEU A 196 9.55 30.19 11.49
N SER A 197 9.64 30.24 12.82
CA SER A 197 9.46 29.10 13.70
C SER A 197 8.01 28.61 13.62
N PHE A 198 7.74 27.58 12.81
CA PHE A 198 6.60 26.72 13.09
C PHE A 198 7.03 25.67 14.11
N ARG A 199 6.33 25.72 15.22
CA ARG A 199 6.64 25.16 16.53
C ARG A 199 6.66 23.62 16.47
N ARG A 200 7.82 23.08 16.81
CA ARG A 200 8.10 21.67 17.15
C ARG A 200 7.42 21.29 18.48
N GLU A 201 6.08 21.36 18.55
CA GLU A 201 5.27 20.97 19.72
C GLU A 201 4.12 20.01 19.36
N GLN A 202 4.38 18.99 18.55
CA GLN A 202 3.49 17.81 18.49
C GLN A 202 4.17 16.51 18.94
N THR A 203 5.48 16.52 19.18
CA THR A 203 6.20 15.36 19.73
C THR A 203 6.09 15.23 21.26
N LEU A 204 5.37 16.13 21.93
CA LEU A 204 5.25 16.17 23.40
C LEU A 204 3.87 15.73 23.95
N MET A 205 2.89 15.41 23.10
CA MET A 205 1.64 14.77 23.53
C MET A 205 1.64 13.24 23.38
N LEU A 206 2.71 12.67 22.82
CA LEU A 206 2.82 11.23 22.55
C LEU A 206 3.66 10.47 23.61
N ARG A 207 3.64 10.94 24.87
CA ARG A 207 4.35 10.29 25.98
C ARG A 207 3.43 9.61 27.00
N ASP A 208 2.12 9.86 26.93
CA ASP A 208 1.13 9.35 27.90
C ASP A 208 0.08 8.41 27.29
N THR A 209 0.38 7.70 26.19
CA THR A 209 -0.43 6.55 25.77
C THR A 209 0.35 5.23 25.92
N PRO A 210 0.56 4.75 27.15
CA PRO A 210 1.18 3.45 27.42
C PRO A 210 0.33 2.23 26.97
N SER A 211 -0.82 2.43 26.33
CA SER A 211 -1.72 1.35 25.86
C SER A 211 -1.44 0.84 24.44
N LEU A 212 -0.83 1.63 23.56
CA LEU A 212 -0.68 1.27 22.14
C LEU A 212 0.27 0.08 21.90
N SER A 213 1.31 -0.08 22.73
CA SER A 213 2.25 -1.21 22.57
C SER A 213 1.70 -2.54 23.10
N LEU A 214 0.71 -2.52 24.02
CA LEU A 214 -0.02 -3.72 24.45
C LEU A 214 -1.15 -4.09 23.47
N GLN A 215 -1.81 -3.10 22.86
CA GLN A 215 -2.85 -3.33 21.85
C GLN A 215 -2.31 -3.96 20.56
N ALA A 216 -1.05 -3.69 20.21
CA ALA A 216 -0.38 -4.37 19.09
C ALA A 216 -0.15 -5.88 19.30
N ARG A 217 -0.43 -6.43 20.48
CA ARG A 217 -0.44 -7.90 20.73
C ARG A 217 -1.84 -8.51 20.76
N ALA A 218 -2.87 -7.68 20.72
CA ALA A 218 -4.26 -8.14 20.65
C ALA A 218 -4.68 -8.31 19.18
N ASN A 219 -5.54 -9.27 18.92
CA ASN A 219 -6.22 -9.44 17.63
C ASN A 219 -7.20 -8.26 17.46
N VAL A 220 -6.68 -7.08 17.08
CA VAL A 220 -7.47 -5.85 16.95
C VAL A 220 -8.36 -5.98 15.72
N SER A 221 -9.66 -5.87 15.97
CA SER A 221 -10.70 -5.85 14.95
C SER A 221 -11.02 -4.41 14.58
N PHE A 222 -11.26 -4.15 13.29
CA PHE A 222 -11.82 -2.86 12.84
C PHE A 222 -13.33 -2.92 12.68
N ASP A 223 -13.96 -4.08 12.90
CA ASP A 223 -15.41 -4.21 12.92
C ASP A 223 -16.01 -3.25 13.95
N SER A 224 -16.83 -2.31 13.48
CA SER A 224 -17.45 -1.25 14.28
C SER A 224 -16.45 -0.42 15.10
N PHE A 225 -15.22 -0.23 14.60
CA PHE A 225 -14.17 0.54 15.28
C PHE A 225 -14.65 1.94 15.67
N ASP A 226 -14.42 2.32 16.92
CA ASP A 226 -14.85 3.59 17.52
C ASP A 226 -16.37 3.86 17.39
N ASN A 227 -17.18 2.79 17.34
CA ASN A 227 -18.62 2.82 17.10
C ASN A 227 -19.02 3.47 15.75
N ILE A 228 -18.13 3.42 14.76
CA ILE A 228 -18.41 3.91 13.40
C ILE A 228 -19.26 2.87 12.66
N PRO A 229 -20.54 3.17 12.34
CA PRO A 229 -21.43 2.18 11.72
C PRO A 229 -20.97 1.71 10.35
N GLN A 230 -20.24 2.55 9.61
CA GLN A 230 -19.69 2.21 8.29
C GLN A 230 -18.63 1.10 8.34
N LEU A 231 -18.04 0.84 9.51
CA LEU A 231 -17.06 -0.22 9.71
C LEU A 231 -17.71 -1.52 10.18
N GLN A 232 -19.04 -1.61 10.24
CA GLN A 232 -19.70 -2.88 10.52
C GLN A 232 -19.37 -3.89 9.41
N GLY A 233 -18.87 -5.07 9.79
CA GLY A 233 -18.42 -6.11 8.87
C GLY A 233 -17.08 -5.81 8.19
N PHE A 234 -16.32 -4.79 8.61
CA PHE A 234 -15.05 -4.43 7.97
C PHE A 234 -14.05 -5.60 7.92
N ASP A 235 -13.99 -6.38 9.00
CA ASP A 235 -13.10 -7.54 9.07
C ASP A 235 -13.57 -8.72 8.18
N GLU A 236 -14.70 -8.64 7.48
CA GLU A 236 -15.14 -9.71 6.58
C GLU A 236 -14.29 -9.78 5.29
N PHE A 237 -13.73 -8.64 4.85
CA PHE A 237 -12.89 -8.62 3.65
C PHE A 237 -11.47 -9.13 3.98
N ASN A 238 -10.72 -8.42 4.81
CA ASN A 238 -9.36 -8.80 5.18
C ASN A 238 -9.20 -9.34 6.61
N GLY A 239 -10.25 -9.86 7.26
CA GLY A 239 -10.12 -10.70 8.46
C GLY A 239 -9.56 -10.04 9.72
N ASN A 240 -10.10 -10.39 10.89
CA ASN A 240 -9.33 -10.22 12.12
C ASN A 240 -8.10 -11.15 12.07
N GLY A 241 -6.90 -10.60 12.16
CA GLY A 241 -5.68 -11.38 11.99
C GLY A 241 -5.12 -11.43 10.55
N ASN A 242 -5.75 -10.77 9.57
CA ASN A 242 -5.32 -10.80 8.17
C ASN A 242 -5.38 -9.42 7.48
N PHE A 243 -5.26 -8.33 8.25
CA PHE A 243 -5.47 -6.96 7.78
C PHE A 243 -4.67 -6.56 6.51
N ASN A 244 -3.61 -7.28 6.16
CA ASN A 244 -2.79 -7.08 4.95
C ASN A 244 -2.97 -8.18 3.87
N GLY A 245 -3.93 -9.09 4.01
CA GLY A 245 -4.17 -10.21 3.10
C GLY A 245 -3.05 -11.26 3.07
N ARG A 246 -2.09 -11.22 4.01
CA ARG A 246 -0.91 -12.11 4.00
C ARG A 246 -1.28 -13.58 4.13
N ASN A 247 -2.35 -13.88 4.87
CA ASN A 247 -2.83 -15.24 5.12
C ASN A 247 -3.76 -15.75 4.02
N ASN A 248 -3.99 -14.97 2.96
CA ASN A 248 -4.74 -15.47 1.81
C ASN A 248 -3.96 -16.57 1.11
N ASP A 249 -4.64 -17.70 0.88
CA ASP A 249 -4.08 -18.82 0.15
C ASP A 249 -3.83 -18.44 -1.31
N GLN A 250 -2.65 -18.80 -1.81
CA GLN A 250 -2.30 -18.65 -3.22
C GLN A 250 -2.49 -19.99 -3.93
N LYS A 251 -3.40 -20.02 -4.89
CA LYS A 251 -3.61 -21.18 -5.77
C LYS A 251 -3.17 -20.82 -7.18
N ILE A 252 -2.03 -21.39 -7.58
CA ILE A 252 -1.45 -21.18 -8.90
C ILE A 252 -2.35 -21.84 -9.95
N VAL A 253 -2.81 -21.05 -10.92
CA VAL A 253 -3.55 -21.53 -12.08
C VAL A 253 -2.56 -21.74 -13.22
N ILE A 254 -2.38 -22.99 -13.63
CA ILE A 254 -1.59 -23.33 -14.82
C ILE A 254 -2.46 -23.07 -16.05
N LYS A 255 -2.01 -22.18 -16.93
CA LYS A 255 -2.68 -21.88 -18.19
C LYS A 255 -2.09 -22.71 -19.32
N GLU A 256 -2.94 -23.07 -20.29
CA GLU A 256 -2.52 -23.75 -21.53
C GLU A 256 -1.55 -22.90 -22.36
N VAL A 257 -1.68 -21.58 -22.27
CA VAL A 257 -0.71 -20.61 -22.82
C VAL A 257 0.00 -19.95 -21.64
N GLU A 258 1.30 -20.21 -21.53
CA GLU A 258 2.15 -19.59 -20.52
C GLU A 258 2.19 -18.07 -20.75
N LYS A 259 1.75 -17.30 -19.75
CA LYS A 259 1.89 -15.84 -19.76
C LYS A 259 3.36 -15.49 -19.54
N GLN A 260 4.01 -15.03 -20.60
CA GLN A 260 5.37 -14.49 -20.55
C GLN A 260 5.29 -12.98 -20.31
N CYS A 261 6.30 -12.43 -19.65
CA CYS A 261 6.42 -10.98 -19.52
C CYS A 261 6.74 -10.35 -20.90
N GLU A 262 6.15 -9.20 -21.19
CA GLU A 262 6.42 -8.40 -22.37
C GLU A 262 7.20 -7.14 -21.97
N VAL A 263 8.30 -6.83 -22.65
CA VAL A 263 9.11 -5.64 -22.32
C VAL A 263 8.40 -4.38 -22.85
N VAL A 264 7.76 -3.65 -21.94
CA VAL A 264 7.14 -2.36 -22.23
C VAL A 264 8.06 -1.22 -21.75
N LYS A 265 8.00 -0.06 -22.41
CA LYS A 265 8.72 1.14 -21.97
C LYS A 265 8.32 1.51 -20.52
N ILE A 266 9.30 1.81 -19.68
CA ILE A 266 9.07 2.04 -18.25
C ILE A 266 8.17 3.25 -17.99
N GLU A 267 8.28 4.29 -18.82
CA GLU A 267 7.44 5.47 -18.73
C GLU A 267 5.95 5.12 -18.93
N VAL A 268 5.68 4.21 -19.87
CA VAL A 268 4.33 3.70 -20.17
C VAL A 268 3.78 2.85 -19.01
N VAL A 269 4.65 2.10 -18.32
CA VAL A 269 4.29 1.35 -17.11
C VAL A 269 3.98 2.31 -15.94
N GLN A 270 4.83 3.31 -15.73
CA GLN A 270 4.65 4.33 -14.70
C GLN A 270 3.36 5.14 -14.90
N GLN A 271 3.02 5.49 -16.14
CA GLN A 271 1.74 6.15 -16.45
C GLN A 271 0.55 5.30 -15.99
N LYS A 272 0.54 3.99 -16.26
CA LYS A 272 -0.56 3.10 -15.82
C LYS A 272 -0.68 3.04 -14.32
N LEU A 273 0.45 2.90 -13.62
CA LEU A 273 0.47 2.87 -12.16
C LEU A 273 0.02 4.20 -11.56
N ALA A 274 0.39 5.33 -12.16
CA ALA A 274 -0.12 6.65 -11.77
C ALA A 274 -1.64 6.74 -11.93
N ILE A 275 -2.21 6.17 -12.99
CA ILE A 275 -3.67 6.12 -13.16
C ILE A 275 -4.33 5.28 -12.06
N LEU A 276 -3.82 4.08 -11.77
CA LEU A 276 -4.37 3.24 -10.69
C LEU A 276 -4.30 3.94 -9.33
N GLN A 277 -3.19 4.64 -9.06
CA GLN A 277 -3.03 5.45 -7.86
C GLN A 277 -4.10 6.55 -7.76
N GLU A 278 -4.29 7.33 -8.82
CA GLU A 278 -5.27 8.42 -8.79
C GLU A 278 -6.71 7.91 -8.70
N ILE A 279 -7.01 6.72 -9.24
CA ILE A 279 -8.30 6.05 -9.01
C ILE A 279 -8.45 5.56 -7.57
N ALA A 280 -7.40 5.02 -6.95
CA ALA A 280 -7.44 4.65 -5.54
C ALA A 280 -7.72 5.88 -4.67
N LYS A 281 -7.05 7.00 -4.93
CA LYS A 281 -7.33 8.29 -4.28
C LYS A 281 -8.78 8.72 -4.52
N ARG A 282 -9.28 8.62 -5.76
CA ARG A 282 -10.67 8.97 -6.09
C ARG A 282 -11.68 8.12 -5.31
N ILE A 283 -11.50 6.80 -5.23
CA ILE A 283 -12.36 5.90 -4.44
C ILE A 283 -12.36 6.32 -2.96
N ILE A 284 -11.18 6.51 -2.38
CA ILE A 284 -11.04 6.86 -0.96
C ILE A 284 -11.63 8.25 -0.68
N THR A 285 -11.42 9.22 -1.55
CA THR A 285 -11.87 10.61 -1.32
C THR A 285 -13.32 10.85 -1.66
N GLU A 286 -13.85 10.22 -2.71
CA GLU A 286 -15.23 10.44 -3.17
C GLU A 286 -16.23 9.49 -2.53
N GLN A 287 -15.88 8.24 -2.26
CA GLN A 287 -16.85 7.24 -1.79
C GLN A 287 -16.89 7.07 -0.27
N ILE A 288 -15.81 7.42 0.44
CA ILE A 288 -15.73 7.27 1.89
C ILE A 288 -15.83 8.65 2.54
N CYS A 289 -16.96 8.96 3.17
CA CYS A 289 -17.17 10.28 3.76
C CYS A 289 -16.34 10.52 5.03
N ASP A 290 -16.06 9.47 5.81
CA ASP A 290 -15.38 9.60 7.10
C ASP A 290 -13.85 9.48 6.94
N VAL A 291 -13.11 10.51 7.38
CA VAL A 291 -11.64 10.58 7.25
C VAL A 291 -10.90 9.53 8.08
N GLN A 292 -11.49 9.06 9.18
CA GLN A 292 -10.95 7.95 9.98
C GLN A 292 -11.06 6.65 9.20
N VAL A 293 -12.22 6.41 8.58
CA VAL A 293 -12.44 5.24 7.69
C VAL A 293 -11.52 5.30 6.46
N GLN A 294 -11.37 6.47 5.82
CA GLN A 294 -10.43 6.67 4.72
C GLN A 294 -9.00 6.25 5.09
N THR A 295 -8.59 6.58 6.31
CA THR A 295 -7.26 6.26 6.83
C THR A 295 -7.09 4.76 7.06
N ILE A 296 -8.09 4.10 7.65
CA ILE A 296 -8.07 2.64 7.89
C ILE A 296 -8.00 1.89 6.57
N VAL A 297 -8.87 2.25 5.61
CA VAL A 297 -8.92 1.62 4.28
C VAL A 297 -7.61 1.84 3.51
N LEU A 298 -7.04 3.04 3.55
CA LEU A 298 -5.74 3.30 2.91
C LEU A 298 -4.62 2.47 3.55
N GLU A 299 -4.60 2.33 4.87
CA GLU A 299 -3.59 1.50 5.57
C GLU A 299 -3.76 0.01 5.27
N GLN A 300 -5.00 -0.48 5.18
CA GLN A 300 -5.27 -1.85 4.73
C GLN A 300 -4.76 -2.05 3.30
N HIS A 301 -5.08 -1.10 2.40
CA HIS A 301 -4.63 -1.13 1.00
C HIS A 301 -3.10 -1.16 0.87
N ASN A 302 -2.42 -0.27 1.61
CA ASN A 302 -0.96 -0.24 1.66
C ASN A 302 -0.38 -1.51 2.31
N GLY A 303 -1.10 -2.14 3.26
CA GLY A 303 -0.74 -3.42 3.85
C GLY A 303 -0.61 -4.52 2.80
N VAL A 304 -1.60 -4.66 1.93
CA VAL A 304 -1.57 -5.66 0.84
C VAL A 304 -0.44 -5.39 -0.15
N LEU A 305 -0.22 -4.12 -0.52
CA LEU A 305 0.91 -3.74 -1.38
C LEU A 305 2.25 -4.02 -0.71
N GLN A 306 2.36 -3.86 0.61
CA GLN A 306 3.56 -4.22 1.35
C GLN A 306 3.82 -5.73 1.30
N VAL A 307 2.79 -6.57 1.38
CA VAL A 307 2.94 -8.04 1.21
C VAL A 307 3.47 -8.37 -0.19
N PHE A 308 2.91 -7.75 -1.23
CA PHE A 308 3.42 -7.95 -2.59
C PHE A 308 4.86 -7.43 -2.76
N ARG A 309 5.23 -6.36 -2.06
CA ARG A 309 6.61 -5.90 -1.98
C ARG A 309 7.54 -6.98 -1.44
N ASP A 310 7.13 -7.63 -0.35
CA ASP A 310 7.88 -8.72 0.26
C ASP A 310 7.98 -9.92 -0.69
N ASP A 311 6.92 -10.20 -1.45
CA ASP A 311 6.88 -11.24 -2.48
C ASP A 311 7.90 -10.92 -3.60
N ILE A 312 7.93 -9.70 -4.16
CA ILE A 312 8.95 -9.29 -5.17
C ILE A 312 10.37 -9.47 -4.63
N GLN A 313 10.58 -9.14 -3.35
CA GLN A 313 11.87 -9.27 -2.67
C GLN A 313 12.20 -10.71 -2.27
N ARG A 314 11.31 -11.68 -2.55
CA ARG A 314 11.41 -13.09 -2.13
C ARG A 314 11.70 -13.24 -0.64
N LYS A 315 11.16 -12.33 0.17
CA LYS A 315 11.22 -12.41 1.64
C LYS A 315 10.25 -13.45 2.20
N THR A 316 9.27 -13.84 1.38
CA THR A 316 8.30 -14.90 1.66
C THR A 316 8.73 -16.18 0.96
N VAL A 317 8.76 -17.29 1.70
CA VAL A 317 9.15 -18.61 1.15
C VAL A 317 7.96 -19.41 0.63
N THR A 318 6.74 -19.09 1.08
CA THR A 318 5.51 -19.82 0.72
C THR A 318 4.71 -19.13 -0.38
N ARG A 319 5.00 -17.86 -0.68
CA ARG A 319 4.22 -17.04 -1.61
C ARG A 319 4.99 -16.82 -2.91
N GLN A 320 4.25 -16.70 -3.99
CA GLN A 320 4.76 -16.43 -5.32
C GLN A 320 4.45 -14.99 -5.75
N VAL A 321 5.32 -14.46 -6.61
CA VAL A 321 5.15 -13.16 -7.25
C VAL A 321 4.18 -13.32 -8.40
N GLY A 322 2.95 -12.84 -8.22
CA GLY A 322 1.90 -12.95 -9.21
C GLY A 322 0.72 -12.06 -8.85
N TYR A 323 -0.39 -12.25 -9.56
CA TYR A 323 -1.63 -11.53 -9.35
C TYR A 323 -2.82 -12.49 -9.51
N ASP A 324 -3.94 -12.15 -8.86
CA ASP A 324 -5.20 -12.86 -9.06
C ASP A 324 -5.88 -12.36 -10.33
N GLU A 325 -5.98 -13.21 -11.35
CA GLU A 325 -6.50 -12.79 -12.65
C GLU A 325 -8.00 -12.55 -12.65
N GLU A 326 -8.76 -13.33 -11.87
CA GLU A 326 -10.21 -13.15 -11.80
C GLU A 326 -10.56 -11.79 -11.18
N VAL A 327 -9.86 -11.43 -10.10
CA VAL A 327 -10.02 -10.12 -9.47
C VAL A 327 -9.50 -9.00 -10.38
N ALA A 328 -8.32 -9.15 -10.98
CA ALA A 328 -7.77 -8.14 -11.91
C ALA A 328 -8.66 -7.92 -13.15
N SER A 329 -9.40 -8.94 -13.59
CA SER A 329 -10.33 -8.84 -14.72
C SER A 329 -11.52 -7.90 -14.47
N LYS A 330 -11.82 -7.58 -13.19
CA LYS A 330 -12.92 -6.69 -12.81
C LYS A 330 -12.59 -5.20 -12.96
N LEU A 331 -11.40 -4.82 -13.46
CA LEU A 331 -10.99 -3.41 -13.55
C LEU A 331 -12.03 -2.53 -14.26
N THR A 332 -12.64 -3.04 -15.33
CA THR A 332 -13.66 -2.32 -16.11
C THR A 332 -14.94 -2.05 -15.33
N ASN A 333 -15.18 -2.76 -14.23
CA ASN A 333 -16.34 -2.55 -13.37
C ASN A 333 -16.14 -1.40 -12.38
N ILE A 334 -14.93 -0.83 -12.23
CA ILE A 334 -14.66 0.24 -11.27
C ILE A 334 -15.29 1.58 -11.70
N ILE A 335 -15.32 1.86 -13.01
CA ILE A 335 -15.87 3.11 -13.57
C ILE A 335 -16.95 2.76 -14.56
N LYS A 336 -18.13 3.35 -14.39
CA LYS A 336 -19.27 3.20 -15.30
C LYS A 336 -18.99 3.93 -16.62
N ALA A 337 -19.77 3.63 -17.65
CA ALA A 337 -19.65 4.29 -18.96
C ALA A 337 -19.84 5.82 -18.89
N ASP A 338 -20.50 6.34 -17.86
CA ASP A 338 -20.68 7.78 -17.61
C ASP A 338 -19.48 8.45 -16.89
N GLY A 339 -18.42 7.71 -16.58
CA GLY A 339 -17.22 8.19 -15.88
C GLY A 339 -17.37 8.29 -14.36
N THR A 340 -18.51 7.91 -13.80
CA THR A 340 -18.73 7.82 -12.35
C THR A 340 -18.17 6.51 -11.79
N LEU A 341 -17.77 6.53 -10.52
CA LEU A 341 -17.35 5.29 -9.84
C LEU A 341 -18.55 4.36 -9.69
N SER A 342 -18.32 3.08 -9.94
CA SER A 342 -19.32 2.06 -9.66
C SER A 342 -19.58 1.94 -8.15
N VAL A 343 -20.81 1.60 -7.81
CA VAL A 343 -21.24 1.20 -6.47
C VAL A 343 -21.66 -0.27 -6.43
N ASP A 344 -21.52 -0.95 -7.57
CA ASP A 344 -21.93 -2.33 -7.73
C ASP A 344 -20.91 -3.25 -7.05
N ASP A 345 -21.41 -4.38 -6.56
CA ASP A 345 -20.63 -5.50 -6.02
C ASP A 345 -19.89 -6.19 -7.19
N ASN A 346 -18.60 -6.45 -7.01
CA ASN A 346 -17.75 -7.09 -8.02
C ASN A 346 -17.83 -8.63 -7.98
N GLY A 347 -18.59 -9.18 -7.04
CA GLY A 347 -18.89 -10.59 -6.87
C GLY A 347 -17.79 -11.38 -6.19
N PHE A 348 -16.96 -10.74 -5.36
CA PHE A 348 -15.87 -11.42 -4.65
C PHE A 348 -15.63 -10.83 -3.25
N SER A 349 -15.10 -11.65 -2.35
CA SER A 349 -14.68 -11.29 -1.00
C SER A 349 -13.16 -11.27 -0.88
N GLY A 350 -12.62 -10.73 0.21
CA GLY A 350 -11.17 -10.72 0.40
C GLY A 350 -10.56 -12.13 0.53
N THR A 351 -11.35 -13.16 0.89
CA THR A 351 -10.89 -14.56 0.86
C THR A 351 -10.71 -15.12 -0.56
N ASP A 352 -11.29 -14.49 -1.58
CA ASP A 352 -11.16 -14.90 -2.97
C ASP A 352 -9.84 -14.43 -3.60
N ILE A 353 -9.20 -13.41 -3.02
CA ILE A 353 -7.93 -12.87 -3.50
C ILE A 353 -6.82 -13.90 -3.36
N GLY A 354 -6.26 -14.34 -4.48
CA GLY A 354 -5.16 -15.30 -4.55
C GLY A 354 -5.60 -16.70 -5.02
N LYS A 355 -6.91 -16.96 -5.13
CA LYS A 355 -7.45 -18.25 -5.59
C LYS A 355 -7.21 -18.50 -7.07
N ASN A 356 -6.98 -17.45 -7.86
CA ASN A 356 -6.70 -17.53 -9.30
C ASN A 356 -5.34 -16.91 -9.63
N LEU A 357 -4.31 -17.30 -8.88
CA LEU A 357 -2.98 -16.71 -9.01
C LEU A 357 -2.34 -17.10 -10.34
N VAL A 358 -2.05 -16.08 -11.15
CA VAL A 358 -1.18 -16.19 -12.32
C VAL A 358 0.21 -15.72 -11.91
N VAL A 359 1.20 -16.58 -12.15
CA VAL A 359 2.63 -16.28 -11.99
C VAL A 359 3.22 -16.20 -13.39
N PRO A 360 3.50 -14.99 -13.91
CA PRO A 360 4.15 -14.86 -15.21
C PRO A 360 5.48 -15.61 -15.22
N GLN A 361 5.71 -16.35 -16.29
CA GLN A 361 6.94 -17.11 -16.44
C GLN A 361 8.09 -16.23 -16.94
N GLY A 362 9.28 -16.50 -16.44
CA GLY A 362 10.52 -15.84 -16.85
C GLY A 362 11.69 -16.24 -15.94
N ASN A 363 12.90 -16.30 -16.51
CA ASN A 363 14.14 -16.55 -15.74
C ASN A 363 14.71 -15.25 -15.18
N ASN A 364 13.87 -14.45 -14.52
CA ASN A 364 14.26 -13.13 -14.03
C ASN A 364 14.72 -13.10 -12.57
N TRP A 365 14.76 -14.26 -11.94
CA TRP A 365 15.28 -14.43 -10.59
C TRP A 365 16.44 -15.43 -10.60
N ASP A 366 17.52 -15.04 -9.93
CA ASP A 366 18.66 -15.90 -9.63
C ASP A 366 18.82 -15.94 -8.11
N ASP A 367 18.72 -17.13 -7.51
CA ASP A 367 18.85 -17.30 -6.06
C ASP A 367 20.21 -16.87 -5.51
N THR A 368 21.24 -16.82 -6.37
CA THR A 368 22.60 -16.43 -5.98
C THR A 368 22.77 -14.91 -5.92
N THR A 369 22.32 -14.19 -6.96
CA THR A 369 22.56 -12.75 -7.10
C THR A 369 21.32 -11.88 -6.91
N GLY A 370 20.13 -12.44 -7.10
CA GLY A 370 18.82 -11.78 -7.02
C GLY A 370 18.59 -11.04 -5.71
N PRO A 371 18.81 -11.65 -4.52
CA PRO A 371 18.61 -10.96 -3.25
C PRO A 371 19.43 -9.65 -3.14
N THR A 372 20.71 -9.68 -3.50
CA THR A 372 21.60 -8.51 -3.44
C THR A 372 21.22 -7.46 -4.48
N ARG A 373 20.85 -7.88 -5.70
CA ARG A 373 20.45 -6.96 -6.77
C ARG A 373 19.15 -6.24 -6.43
N VAL A 374 18.14 -6.96 -5.94
CA VAL A 374 16.87 -6.37 -5.50
C VAL A 374 17.06 -5.45 -4.30
N GLN A 375 17.88 -5.82 -3.32
CA GLN A 375 18.16 -4.94 -2.18
C GLN A 375 18.85 -3.64 -2.64
N SER A 376 19.83 -3.73 -3.56
CA SER A 376 20.50 -2.56 -4.13
C SER A 376 19.53 -1.66 -4.90
N ALA A 377 18.63 -2.25 -5.68
CA ALA A 377 17.59 -1.52 -6.43
C ALA A 377 16.63 -0.80 -5.48
N LEU A 378 16.21 -1.46 -4.39
CA LEU A 378 15.37 -0.87 -3.35
C LEU A 378 16.07 0.31 -2.65
N ASP A 379 17.35 0.16 -2.29
CA ASP A 379 18.12 1.21 -1.63
C ASP A 379 18.33 2.42 -2.56
N ALA A 380 18.56 2.18 -3.85
CA ALA A 380 18.63 3.23 -4.86
C ALA A 380 17.30 3.98 -5.00
N ALA A 381 16.17 3.26 -5.09
CA ALA A 381 14.84 3.86 -5.17
C ALA A 381 14.52 4.73 -3.95
N ARG A 382 14.84 4.25 -2.74
CA ARG A 382 14.65 5.00 -1.49
C ARG A 382 15.57 6.20 -1.37
N SER A 383 16.81 6.09 -1.83
CA SER A 383 17.75 7.20 -1.84
C SER A 383 17.26 8.32 -2.76
N ALA A 384 16.73 7.97 -3.93
CA ALA A 384 16.13 8.94 -4.85
C ALA A 384 14.96 9.69 -4.20
N LEU A 385 14.06 8.99 -3.51
CA LEU A 385 12.93 9.61 -2.80
C LEU A 385 13.37 10.63 -1.75
N ASN A 386 14.40 10.28 -0.97
CA ASN A 386 14.94 11.16 0.08
C ASN A 386 15.72 12.36 -0.47
N SER A 387 16.28 12.26 -1.67
CA SER A 387 17.04 13.36 -2.30
C SER A 387 16.16 14.54 -2.74
N THR A 388 14.87 14.31 -2.92
CA THR A 388 13.88 15.32 -3.35
C THR A 388 13.41 16.26 -2.24
N SER A 389 13.71 16.00 -0.96
CA SER A 389 13.27 16.87 0.16
C SER A 389 14.16 18.10 0.39
N THR A 390 15.08 18.39 -0.54
CA THR A 390 16.10 19.47 -0.44
C THR A 390 16.04 20.50 -1.56
N GLN A 391 15.05 20.42 -2.45
CA GLN A 391 14.68 21.49 -3.38
C GLN A 391 13.36 22.11 -2.94
#